data_AF-X0TUC1-F1
#
_entry.id   AF-X0TUC1-F1
#
_cell.length_a   1.000
_cell.length_b   1.000
_cell.length_c   1.000
_cell.angle_alpha   90.00
_cell.angle_beta   90.00
_cell.angle_gamma   90.00
#
_symmetry.space_group_name_H-M   'P 1'
#
loop_
_entity.id
_entity.type
_entity.pdbx_description
1 polymer ?
#
loop_
_entity_poly.entity_id
_entity_poly.type
_entity_poly.pdbx_seq_one_letter_code
_entity_poly.pdbx_strand_id
1 'polypeptide(L)'
;DQIDIAGFTRISEKVIWEAIEHTGLSYKDWVVRKEVKEKPILHLYIETKEDGYVTADQVRELVHEELKKLDTPYAELESFTGLRPLEVTLLPENAFRAFKLKQQAAGAELAHLKPPHINPSDAIIDFLVSTARKVTVRTEEEKVEA
;
A
#
# COMPACT_ATOMS: atom_id res chain seq x y z
N ASP A 1 4.02 -6.54 12.89
CA ASP A 1 5.38 -5.98 12.72
C ASP A 1 5.45 -4.46 12.95
N GLN A 2 6.63 -3.83 12.80
CA GLN A 2 6.82 -2.36 12.85
C GLN A 2 7.78 -1.87 11.75
N ILE A 3 7.65 -0.60 11.36
CA ILE A 3 8.56 0.08 10.42
C ILE A 3 9.26 1.24 11.13
N ASP A 4 10.59 1.25 11.03
CA ASP A 4 11.42 2.36 11.47
C ASP A 4 11.67 3.36 10.32
N ILE A 5 11.25 4.60 10.51
CA ILE A 5 11.52 5.70 9.58
C ILE A 5 12.72 6.49 10.08
N ALA A 6 13.90 6.07 9.61
CA ALA A 6 15.21 6.68 9.86
C ALA A 6 15.51 7.00 11.33
N GLY A 7 15.12 6.11 12.24
CA GLY A 7 15.33 6.28 13.68
C GLY A 7 14.47 7.36 14.35
N PHE A 8 13.58 8.04 13.60
CA PHE A 8 12.70 9.08 14.14
C PHE A 8 11.40 8.52 14.70
N THR A 9 10.76 7.60 13.98
CA THR A 9 9.52 6.96 14.43
C THR A 9 9.53 5.46 14.12
N ARG A 10 8.85 4.70 14.97
CA ARG A 10 8.58 3.27 14.80
C ARG A 10 7.08 3.07 14.77
N ILE A 11 6.53 2.94 13.57
CA ILE A 11 5.09 2.80 13.37
C ILE A 11 4.76 1.32 13.27
N SER A 12 3.83 0.86 14.10
CA SER A 12 3.36 -0.53 14.04
C SER A 12 2.36 -0.75 12.92
N GLU A 13 2.25 -1.99 12.47
CA GLU A 13 1.20 -2.43 11.54
C GLU A 13 -0.20 -2.03 12.01
N LYS A 14 -0.47 -2.18 13.33
CA LYS A 14 -1.74 -1.80 13.94
C LYS A 14 -2.02 -0.30 13.78
N VAL A 15 -1.03 0.56 13.98
CA VAL A 15 -1.19 2.02 13.85
C VAL A 15 -1.47 2.40 12.40
N ILE A 16 -0.79 1.78 11.43
CA ILE A 16 -1.03 2.03 10.00
C ILE A 16 -2.45 1.58 9.62
N TRP A 17 -2.86 0.39 10.08
CA TRP A 17 -4.21 -0.11 9.89
C TRP A 17 -5.27 0.85 10.47
N GLU A 18 -5.14 1.23 11.74
CA GLU A 18 -6.07 2.16 12.41
C GLU A 18 -6.12 3.51 11.69
N ALA A 19 -4.98 4.01 11.20
CA ALA A 19 -4.93 5.26 10.42
C ALA A 19 -5.73 5.15 9.13
N ILE A 20 -5.62 4.04 8.39
CA ILE A 20 -6.39 3.80 7.16
C ILE A 20 -7.88 3.67 7.49
N GLU A 21 -8.25 2.92 8.52
CA GLU A 21 -9.66 2.76 8.95
C GLU A 21 -10.29 4.11 9.31
N HIS A 22 -9.58 4.96 10.05
CA HIS A 22 -10.10 6.26 10.47
C HIS A 22 -10.33 7.24 9.31
N THR A 23 -9.71 7.02 8.15
CA THR A 23 -10.01 7.82 6.94
C THR A 23 -11.42 7.58 6.38
N GLY A 24 -12.06 6.44 6.74
CA GLY A 24 -13.31 5.99 6.12
C GLY A 24 -13.15 5.53 4.67
N LEU A 25 -11.92 5.36 4.18
CA LEU A 25 -11.65 4.89 2.83
C LEU A 25 -12.19 3.48 2.61
N SER A 26 -12.93 3.28 1.52
CA SER A 26 -13.36 1.95 1.10
C SER A 26 -12.20 1.26 0.39
N TYR A 27 -11.54 0.30 1.06
CA TYR A 27 -10.41 -0.45 0.51
C TYR A 27 -10.59 -1.98 0.62
N LYS A 28 -9.81 -2.73 -0.16
CA LYS A 28 -9.78 -4.20 -0.17
C LYS A 28 -8.66 -4.76 0.70
N ASP A 29 -7.42 -4.30 0.48
CA ASP A 29 -6.25 -4.67 1.29
C ASP A 29 -5.12 -3.64 1.08
N TRP A 30 -4.04 -3.74 1.87
CA TRP A 30 -2.88 -2.84 1.78
C TRP A 30 -1.58 -3.53 2.15
N VAL A 31 -0.46 -3.00 1.65
CA VAL A 31 0.88 -3.31 2.13
C VAL A 31 1.69 -2.03 2.21
N VAL A 32 2.69 -2.00 3.08
CA VAL A 32 3.53 -0.83 3.29
C VAL A 32 4.96 -1.27 3.55
N ARG A 33 5.92 -0.51 3.02
CA ARG A 33 7.34 -0.78 3.21
C ARG A 33 8.13 0.49 3.37
N LYS A 34 9.28 0.36 4.03
CA LYS A 34 10.32 1.38 3.98
C LYS A 34 11.03 1.33 2.64
N GLU A 35 11.18 2.48 2.01
CA GLU A 35 12.01 2.66 0.82
C GLU A 35 13.05 3.76 1.10
N VAL A 36 14.23 3.61 0.50
CA VAL A 36 15.30 4.61 0.59
C VAL A 36 15.52 5.16 -0.80
N LYS A 37 15.07 6.40 -1.02
CA LYS A 37 15.47 7.22 -2.18
C LYS A 37 16.48 8.26 -1.68
N GLU A 38 16.30 9.53 -2.00
CA GLU A 38 17.08 10.63 -1.40
C GLU A 38 16.74 10.83 0.09
N LYS A 39 15.53 10.44 0.50
CA LYS A 39 15.03 10.50 1.87
C LYS A 39 14.32 9.17 2.23
N PRO A 40 14.21 8.83 3.52
CA PRO A 40 13.44 7.67 3.96
C PRO A 40 11.95 7.88 3.67
N ILE A 41 11.34 6.89 3.02
CA ILE A 41 9.92 6.92 2.63
C ILE A 41 9.20 5.75 3.30
N LEU A 42 7.99 6.02 3.77
CA LEU A 42 6.98 5.03 4.10
C LEU A 42 6.05 4.91 2.90
N HIS A 43 6.21 3.87 2.07
CA HIS A 43 5.44 3.74 0.84
C HIS A 43 4.27 2.78 1.06
N LEU A 44 3.06 3.33 1.05
CA LEU A 44 1.80 2.60 1.17
C LEU A 44 1.28 2.22 -0.22
N TYR A 45 1.03 0.94 -0.43
CA TYR A 45 0.39 0.39 -1.61
C TYR A 45 -0.99 -0.12 -1.21
N ILE A 46 -2.05 0.45 -1.78
CA ILE A 46 -3.42 0.19 -1.34
C ILE A 46 -4.35 -0.07 -2.51
N GLU A 47 -5.15 -1.13 -2.42
CA GLU A 47 -6.19 -1.46 -3.40
C GLU A 47 -7.53 -0.91 -2.91
N THR A 48 -8.05 0.12 -3.57
CA THR A 48 -9.35 0.72 -3.24
C THR A 48 -10.51 -0.12 -3.78
N LYS A 49 -11.70 0.03 -3.18
CA LYS A 49 -12.94 -0.48 -3.78
C LYS A 49 -13.42 0.49 -4.85
N GLU A 50 -14.14 -0.01 -5.85
CA GLU A 50 -14.56 0.73 -7.08
C GLU A 50 -15.54 1.90 -6.82
N ASP A 51 -15.89 2.15 -5.56
CA ASP A 51 -17.00 3.03 -5.18
C ASP A 51 -16.65 4.54 -5.22
N GLY A 52 -15.46 4.93 -5.68
CA GLY A 52 -15.08 6.33 -5.80
C GLY A 52 -13.75 6.59 -6.50
N TYR A 53 -13.71 7.65 -7.32
CA TYR A 53 -12.49 8.17 -7.93
C TYR A 53 -11.65 8.92 -6.89
N VAL A 54 -10.95 8.19 -6.02
CA VAL A 54 -9.93 8.77 -5.13
C VAL A 54 -8.57 8.77 -5.81
N THR A 55 -7.81 9.84 -5.64
CA THR A 55 -6.43 9.92 -6.13
C THR A 55 -5.45 9.45 -5.06
N ALA A 56 -4.25 9.04 -5.48
CA ALA A 56 -3.18 8.66 -4.56
C ALA A 56 -2.86 9.81 -3.57
N ASP A 57 -2.86 11.06 -4.05
CA ASP A 57 -2.63 12.23 -3.20
C ASP A 57 -3.73 12.45 -2.16
N GLN A 58 -5.00 12.23 -2.52
CA GLN A 58 -6.09 12.33 -1.55
C GLN A 58 -5.94 11.27 -0.45
N VAL A 59 -5.64 10.03 -0.82
CA VAL A 59 -5.40 8.96 0.16
C VAL A 59 -4.17 9.28 1.01
N ARG A 60 -3.09 9.79 0.42
CA ARG A 60 -1.87 10.20 1.12
C ARG A 60 -2.18 11.26 2.18
N GLU A 61 -2.91 12.32 1.83
CA GLU A 61 -3.25 13.38 2.78
C GLU A 61 -4.14 12.85 3.91
N LEU A 62 -5.17 12.06 3.61
CA LEU A 62 -6.07 11.49 4.62
C LEU A 62 -5.31 10.59 5.62
N VAL A 63 -4.53 9.64 5.12
CA VAL A 63 -3.79 8.69 5.97
C VAL A 63 -2.70 9.42 6.76
N HIS A 64 -2.03 10.40 6.16
CA HIS A 64 -1.01 11.19 6.84
C HIS A 64 -1.57 11.95 8.04
N GLU A 65 -2.74 12.58 7.90
CA GLU A 65 -3.39 13.30 9.01
C GLU A 65 -3.86 12.36 10.12
N GLU A 66 -4.34 11.15 9.79
CA GLU A 66 -4.67 10.13 10.81
C GLU A 66 -3.42 9.58 11.51
N LEU A 67 -2.32 9.34 10.79
CA LEU A 67 -1.05 8.92 11.40
C LEU A 67 -0.54 9.96 12.40
N LYS A 68 -0.67 11.26 12.12
CA LYS A 68 -0.28 12.32 13.06
C LYS A 68 -1.10 12.32 14.35
N LYS A 69 -2.38 11.93 14.28
CA LYS A 69 -3.25 11.82 15.46
C LYS A 69 -2.92 10.58 16.30
N LEU A 70 -2.51 9.50 15.64
CA LEU A 70 -2.26 8.20 16.27
C LEU A 70 -0.83 8.00 16.77
N ASP A 71 0.16 8.68 16.17
CA ASP A 71 1.58 8.52 16.49
C ASP A 71 2.25 9.90 16.70
N THR A 72 2.49 10.25 17.96
CA THR A 72 3.18 11.51 18.32
C THR A 72 4.57 11.64 17.68
N PRO A 73 5.45 10.61 17.67
CA PRO A 73 6.74 10.70 16.99
C PRO A 73 6.64 11.00 15.49
N TYR A 74 5.63 10.47 14.80
CA TYR A 74 5.36 10.80 13.39
C TYR A 74 4.93 12.26 13.20
N ALA A 75 4.08 12.79 14.08
CA ALA A 75 3.69 14.20 14.05
C ALA A 75 4.88 15.13 14.33
N GLU A 76 5.74 14.76 15.29
CA GLU A 76 6.96 15.51 15.64
C GLU A 76 8.01 15.47 14.53
N LEU A 77 8.12 14.36 13.79
CA LEU A 77 8.99 14.27 12.62
C LEU A 77 8.66 15.36 11.60
N GLU A 78 7.39 15.55 11.26
CA GLU A 78 6.98 16.60 10.33
C GLU A 78 7.22 17.99 10.94
N SER A 79 6.84 18.22 12.20
CA SER A 79 6.95 19.55 12.80
C SER A 79 8.40 20.02 12.99
N PHE A 80 9.33 19.11 13.26
CA PHE A 80 10.75 19.44 13.47
C PHE A 80 11.57 19.48 12.18
N THR A 81 11.23 18.67 11.18
CA THR A 81 12.06 18.51 9.97
C THR A 81 11.39 18.94 8.67
N GLY A 82 10.07 19.15 8.70
CA GLY A 82 9.25 19.34 7.50
C GLY A 82 9.10 18.08 6.65
N LEU A 83 9.57 16.92 7.12
CA LEU A 83 9.50 15.67 6.38
C LEU A 83 8.08 15.09 6.43
N ARG A 84 7.49 14.86 5.26
CA ARG A 84 6.25 14.08 5.08
C ARG A 84 6.60 12.78 4.37
N PRO A 85 6.96 11.70 5.10
CA PRO A 85 7.58 10.53 4.49
C PRO A 85 6.58 9.58 3.81
N LEU A 86 5.27 9.82 3.92
CA LEU A 86 4.27 8.92 3.34
C LEU A 86 4.15 9.15 1.83
N GLU A 87 4.45 8.11 1.05
CA GLU A 87 4.06 8.00 -0.37
C GLU A 87 2.92 6.98 -0.51
N VAL A 88 2.07 7.17 -1.52
CA VAL A 88 0.95 6.27 -1.80
C VAL A 88 0.96 5.86 -3.27
N THR A 89 0.83 4.56 -3.51
CA THR A 89 0.50 4.00 -4.82
C THR A 89 -0.86 3.29 -4.73
N LEU A 90 -1.79 3.69 -5.59
CA LEU A 90 -3.04 2.94 -5.75
C LEU A 90 -2.77 1.70 -6.58
N LEU A 91 -3.10 0.54 -6.02
CA LEU A 91 -2.96 -0.74 -6.69
C LEU A 91 -4.13 -0.95 -7.67
N PRO A 92 -3.88 -1.67 -8.78
CA PRO A 92 -4.94 -2.04 -9.70
C PRO A 92 -5.99 -2.91 -9.03
N GLU A 93 -7.19 -2.84 -9.56
CA GLU A 93 -8.31 -3.65 -9.09
C GLU A 93 -7.96 -5.14 -9.22
N ASN A 94 -8.24 -5.89 -8.15
CA ASN A 94 -7.95 -7.31 -7.97
C ASN A 94 -6.45 -7.69 -7.85
N ALA A 95 -5.54 -6.76 -7.54
CA ALA A 95 -4.12 -7.05 -7.29
C ALA A 95 -3.91 -8.15 -6.23
N PHE A 96 -4.52 -7.99 -5.04
CA PHE A 96 -4.36 -8.95 -3.95
C PHE A 96 -5.04 -10.29 -4.24
N ARG A 97 -6.17 -10.25 -4.97
CA ARG A 97 -6.85 -11.47 -5.43
C ARG A 97 -5.97 -12.25 -6.42
N ALA A 98 -5.35 -11.56 -7.38
CA ALA A 98 -4.43 -12.18 -8.34
C ALA A 98 -3.21 -12.79 -7.64
N PHE A 99 -2.68 -12.11 -6.62
CA PHE A 99 -1.56 -12.61 -5.81
C PHE A 99 -1.95 -13.93 -5.13
N LYS A 100 -3.09 -13.94 -4.44
CA LYS A 100 -3.62 -15.14 -3.78
C LYS A 100 -3.77 -16.32 -4.74
N LEU A 101 -4.36 -16.10 -5.91
CA LEU A 101 -4.54 -17.14 -6.93
C LEU A 101 -3.20 -17.71 -7.44
N LYS A 102 -2.21 -16.84 -7.67
CA LYS A 102 -0.86 -17.28 -8.05
C LYS A 102 -0.22 -18.16 -6.97
N GLN A 103 -0.32 -17.76 -5.70
CA GLN A 103 0.22 -18.53 -4.57
C GLN A 103 -0.46 -19.89 -4.43
N GLN A 104 -1.79 -19.95 -4.59
CA GLN A 104 -2.54 -21.20 -4.58
C GLN A 104 -2.11 -22.16 -5.70
N ALA A 105 -1.95 -21.65 -6.93
CA ALA A 105 -1.49 -22.45 -8.06
C ALA A 105 -0.06 -22.98 -7.88
N ALA A 106 0.77 -22.26 -7.12
CA ALA A 106 2.13 -22.68 -6.76
C ALA A 106 2.15 -23.68 -5.58
N GLY A 107 0.99 -24.08 -5.03
CA GLY A 107 0.90 -24.99 -3.89
C GLY A 107 1.36 -24.38 -2.57
N ALA A 108 1.32 -23.05 -2.44
CA ALA A 108 1.74 -22.37 -1.22
C ALA A 108 0.82 -22.70 -0.04
N GLU A 109 1.41 -22.78 1.15
CA GLU A 109 0.67 -22.94 2.40
C GLU A 109 -0.27 -21.76 2.68
N LEU A 110 -1.31 -21.99 3.48
CA LEU A 110 -2.34 -20.99 3.82
C LEU A 110 -1.75 -19.67 4.33
N ALA A 111 -0.66 -19.73 5.10
CA ALA A 111 0.02 -18.55 5.66
C ALA A 111 0.70 -17.67 4.59
N HIS A 112 1.01 -18.22 3.41
CA HIS A 112 1.69 -17.53 2.32
C HIS A 112 0.73 -17.11 1.19
N LEU A 113 -0.58 -17.26 1.41
CA LEU A 113 -1.60 -16.85 0.44
C LEU A 113 -1.84 -15.34 0.39
N LYS A 114 -1.41 -14.62 1.42
CA LYS A 114 -1.42 -13.16 1.48
C LYS A 114 0.01 -12.64 1.58
N PRO A 115 0.30 -11.46 1.01
CA PRO A 115 1.55 -10.79 1.27
C PRO A 115 1.60 -10.33 2.74
N PRO A 116 2.78 -10.21 3.36
CA PRO A 116 2.89 -9.53 4.63
C PRO A 116 2.54 -8.05 4.45
N HIS A 117 1.78 -7.47 5.38
CA HIS A 117 1.42 -6.05 5.32
C HIS A 117 2.64 -5.15 5.49
N ILE A 118 3.61 -5.55 6.32
CA ILE A 118 4.82 -4.77 6.59
C ILE A 118 6.01 -5.35 5.81
N ASN A 119 6.73 -4.46 5.13
CA ASN A 119 7.96 -4.77 4.38
C ASN A 119 7.84 -5.99 3.45
N PRO A 120 6.81 -6.07 2.57
CA PRO A 120 6.82 -7.04 1.48
C PRO A 120 8.09 -6.92 0.63
N SER A 121 8.53 -8.04 0.06
CA SER A 121 9.71 -8.06 -0.83
C SER A 121 9.45 -7.34 -2.15
N ASP A 122 10.51 -6.97 -2.85
CA ASP A 122 10.45 -6.35 -4.18
C ASP A 122 9.60 -7.19 -5.15
N ALA A 123 9.79 -8.51 -5.17
CA ALA A 123 9.03 -9.40 -6.03
C ALA A 123 7.51 -9.40 -5.76
N ILE A 124 7.10 -9.15 -4.51
CA ILE A 124 5.68 -9.01 -4.14
C ILE A 124 5.15 -7.67 -4.62
N ILE A 125 5.88 -6.57 -4.37
CA ILE A 125 5.50 -5.22 -4.81
C ILE A 125 5.38 -5.17 -6.34
N ASP A 126 6.39 -5.67 -7.06
CA ASP A 126 6.41 -5.73 -8.52
C ASP A 126 5.20 -6.51 -9.05
N PHE A 127 4.84 -7.61 -8.39
CA PHE A 127 3.65 -8.37 -8.77
C PHE A 127 2.38 -7.55 -8.59
N LEU A 128 2.17 -6.95 -7.41
CA LEU A 128 0.96 -6.20 -7.08
C LEU A 128 0.78 -4.99 -8.01
N VAL A 129 1.85 -4.26 -8.30
CA VAL A 129 1.83 -3.10 -9.20
C VAL A 129 1.67 -3.52 -10.67
N SER A 130 2.32 -4.60 -11.11
CA SER A 130 2.29 -5.04 -12.52
C SER A 130 0.98 -5.70 -12.95
N THR A 131 0.10 -6.09 -12.01
CA THR A 131 -1.24 -6.61 -12.33
C THR A 131 -2.02 -5.66 -13.26
N ALA A 132 -1.76 -4.36 -13.17
CA ALA A 132 -2.34 -3.33 -14.02
C ALA A 132 -2.03 -3.56 -15.51
N ARG A 133 -0.78 -3.91 -15.83
CA ARG A 133 -0.30 -4.06 -17.21
C ARG A 133 -0.92 -5.26 -17.93
N LYS A 134 -1.23 -6.34 -17.20
CA LYS A 134 -1.83 -7.55 -17.80
C LYS A 134 -3.33 -7.40 -18.07
N VAL A 135 -4.03 -6.57 -17.31
CA VAL A 135 -5.45 -6.31 -17.54
C VAL A 135 -5.63 -5.42 -18.78
N THR A 136 -4.83 -4.36 -18.94
CA THR A 136 -4.89 -3.46 -20.11
C THR A 136 -4.64 -4.19 -21.44
N VAL A 137 -3.66 -5.11 -21.48
CA VAL A 137 -3.36 -5.86 -22.73
C VAL A 137 -4.51 -6.79 -23.12
N ARG A 138 -5.18 -7.44 -22.16
CA ARG A 138 -6.30 -8.34 -22.45
C ARG A 138 -7.56 -7.60 -22.92
N THR A 139 -7.85 -6.43 -22.34
CA THR A 139 -9.00 -5.61 -22.79
C THR A 139 -8.77 -4.95 -24.15
N GLU A 140 -7.53 -4.72 -24.57
CA GLU A 140 -7.22 -4.27 -25.93
C GLU A 140 -7.30 -5.43 -26.94
N GLU A 141 -6.79 -6.62 -26.60
CA GLU A 141 -6.83 -7.80 -27.48
C GLU A 141 -8.26 -8.32 -27.72
N GLU A 142 -9.15 -8.32 -26.71
CA GLU A 142 -10.57 -8.72 -26.88
C GLU A 142 -11.39 -7.70 -27.70
N LYS A 143 -10.92 -6.46 -27.87
CA LYS A 143 -11.65 -5.42 -28.62
C LYS A 143 -11.30 -5.39 -30.11
N VAL A 144 -10.27 -6.11 -30.54
CA VAL A 144 -9.84 -6.21 -31.94
C VAL A 144 -10.52 -7.39 -32.66
N GLU A 145 -11.20 -8.27 -31.93
CA GLU A 145 -11.85 -9.48 -32.46
C GLU A 145 -13.40 -9.42 -32.50
N ALA A 146 -13.99 -8.23 -32.36
CA ALA A 146 -15.45 -8.01 -32.40
C ALA A 146 -15.89 -7.05 -33.53
#